data_AF-A0A954LMK5-F1
#
_entry.id   AF-A0A954LMK5-F1
#
_cell.length_a   1.000
_cell.length_b   1.000
_cell.length_c   1.000
_cell.angle_alpha   90.00
_cell.angle_beta   90.00
_cell.angle_gamma   90.00
#
_symmetry.space_group_name_H-M   'P 1'
#
loop_
_entity.id
_entity.type
_entity.pdbx_description
1 polymer ?
#
loop_
_entity_poly.entity_id
_entity_poly.type
_entity_poly.pdbx_seq_one_letter_code
_entity_poly.pdbx_strand_id
1 'polypeptide(L)'
;MTNTELNDRFSRQAELVLKEKLKTLTATVIGIGTVGQTCPFWVDGRMLGETLRVLTASTVHDRQHYESILFPASEAESGRCTARGTIYTANLCAALMVHQFSRWLRGLPMDRDLSLNLLASELVCA
;
A
#
# COMPACT_ATOMS: atom_id res chain seq x y z
N MET A 1 -28.54 -13.65 30.92
CA MET A 1 -27.61 -13.93 29.81
C MET A 1 -27.44 -12.64 29.03
N THR A 2 -26.47 -11.83 29.40
CA THR A 2 -26.28 -10.48 28.85
C THR A 2 -25.51 -10.54 27.54
N ASN A 3 -26.23 -10.20 26.48
CA ASN A 3 -25.85 -9.86 25.11
C ASN A 3 -24.36 -9.53 24.89
N THR A 4 -23.56 -10.54 24.53
CA THR A 4 -22.21 -10.37 23.99
C THR A 4 -22.26 -10.42 22.46
N GLU A 5 -23.08 -9.57 21.83
CA GLU A 5 -22.82 -9.21 20.43
C GLU A 5 -21.58 -8.32 20.43
N LEU A 6 -20.42 -8.97 20.40
CA LEU A 6 -19.14 -8.35 20.07
C LEU A 6 -19.36 -7.49 18.83
N ASN A 7 -19.22 -6.17 18.99
CA ASN A 7 -19.19 -5.19 17.90
C ASN A 7 -18.38 -5.75 16.72
N ASP A 8 -19.05 -6.26 15.68
CA ASP A 8 -18.38 -6.74 14.48
C ASP A 8 -17.69 -5.53 13.86
N ARG A 9 -16.36 -5.47 14.04
CA ARG A 9 -15.47 -4.43 13.54
C ARG A 9 -15.64 -4.20 12.03
N PHE A 10 -16.10 -5.23 11.29
CA PHE A 10 -16.26 -5.20 9.85
C PHE A 10 -17.68 -4.86 9.38
N SER A 11 -18.62 -4.57 10.29
CA SER A 11 -20.02 -4.24 9.97
C SER A 11 -20.15 -3.12 8.93
N ARG A 12 -19.31 -2.10 8.99
CA ARG A 12 -19.31 -0.95 8.06
C ARG A 12 -18.69 -1.21 6.69
N GLN A 13 -17.98 -2.33 6.53
CA GLN A 13 -17.20 -2.69 5.33
C GLN A 13 -17.67 -4.00 4.71
N ALA A 14 -18.69 -4.63 5.29
CA ALA A 14 -19.16 -5.96 4.92
C ALA A 14 -19.63 -6.07 3.47
N GLU A 15 -20.15 -4.98 2.90
CA GLU A 15 -20.60 -4.92 1.50
C GLU A 15 -19.46 -4.60 0.52
N LEU A 16 -18.33 -4.08 1.02
CA LEU A 16 -17.18 -3.67 0.21
C LEU A 16 -16.17 -4.81 0.03
N VAL A 17 -16.19 -5.80 0.92
CA VAL A 17 -15.13 -6.80 1.05
C VAL A 17 -15.73 -8.19 1.17
N LEU A 18 -15.29 -9.11 0.30
CA LEU A 18 -15.74 -10.50 0.29
C LEU A 18 -15.13 -11.30 1.47
N LYS A 19 -15.77 -11.20 2.64
CA LYS A 19 -15.30 -11.80 3.92
C LYS A 19 -14.93 -13.28 3.78
N GLU A 20 -15.77 -14.07 3.11
CA GLU A 20 -15.53 -15.52 2.95
C GLU A 20 -14.28 -15.82 2.12
N LYS A 21 -13.97 -14.99 1.11
CA LYS A 21 -12.75 -15.15 0.32
C LYS A 21 -11.50 -14.74 1.09
N LEU A 22 -11.58 -13.72 1.94
CA LEU A 22 -10.46 -13.30 2.78
C LEU A 22 -10.07 -14.36 3.81
N LYS A 23 -11.05 -15.05 4.39
CA LYS A 23 -10.80 -16.14 5.36
C LYS A 23 -9.94 -17.26 4.78
N THR A 24 -10.06 -17.51 3.48
CA THR A 24 -9.32 -18.57 2.78
C THR A 24 -8.03 -18.09 2.13
N LEU A 25 -7.77 -16.78 2.14
CA LEU A 25 -6.62 -16.19 1.45
C LEU A 25 -5.39 -16.24 2.36
N THR A 26 -4.35 -16.96 1.93
CA THR A 26 -3.03 -16.84 2.54
C THR A 26 -2.34 -15.60 1.97
N ALA A 27 -2.25 -14.53 2.75
CA ALA A 27 -1.50 -13.34 2.39
C ALA A 27 -0.15 -13.32 3.13
N THR A 28 0.95 -13.23 2.40
CA THR A 28 2.27 -13.00 2.98
C THR A 28 2.51 -11.50 3.06
N VAL A 29 2.49 -10.96 4.28
CA VAL A 29 2.87 -9.57 4.56
C VAL A 29 4.37 -9.56 4.82
N ILE A 30 5.15 -9.01 3.90
CA ILE A 30 6.59 -8.85 4.07
C ILE A 30 6.88 -7.44 4.60
N GLY A 31 7.14 -7.33 5.90
CA GLY A 31 7.75 -6.13 6.47
C GLY A 31 9.21 -6.02 6.01
N ILE A 32 9.56 -4.90 5.39
CA ILE A 32 10.84 -4.69 4.68
C ILE A 32 12.07 -4.74 5.62
N GLY A 33 11.88 -4.63 6.93
CA GLY A 33 12.97 -4.48 7.91
C GLY A 33 14.03 -5.60 7.93
N THR A 34 13.67 -6.85 7.58
CA THR A 34 14.60 -8.00 7.72
C THR A 34 14.81 -8.80 6.42
N VAL A 35 13.86 -8.76 5.49
CA VAL A 35 13.90 -9.55 4.23
C VAL A 35 14.49 -8.74 3.07
N GLY A 36 14.70 -7.44 3.23
CA GLY A 36 15.17 -6.56 2.16
C GLY A 36 16.43 -7.06 1.44
N GLN A 37 17.39 -7.60 2.19
CA GLN A 37 18.68 -8.07 1.64
C GLN A 37 18.53 -9.22 0.64
N THR A 38 17.51 -10.07 0.75
CA THR A 38 17.32 -11.25 -0.10
C THR A 38 16.20 -11.11 -1.13
N CYS A 39 15.33 -10.10 -1.00
CA CYS A 39 14.24 -9.88 -1.94
C CYS A 39 14.71 -9.02 -3.13
N PRO A 40 14.64 -9.51 -4.39
CA PRO A 40 15.12 -8.77 -5.56
C PRO A 40 14.20 -7.62 -5.99
N PHE A 41 12.98 -7.54 -5.44
CA PHE A 41 12.00 -6.50 -5.75
C PHE A 41 11.26 -6.05 -4.49
N TRP A 42 11.22 -4.75 -4.25
CA TRP A 42 10.48 -4.12 -3.16
C TRP A 42 9.44 -3.18 -3.75
N VAL A 43 8.26 -3.16 -3.13
CA VAL A 43 7.24 -2.17 -3.40
C VAL A 43 6.57 -1.76 -2.11
N ASP A 44 6.46 -0.45 -1.88
CA ASP A 44 5.89 0.16 -0.69
C ASP A 44 4.79 1.14 -1.09
N GLY A 45 3.58 0.91 -0.57
CA GLY A 45 2.42 1.77 -0.82
C GLY A 45 2.14 2.63 0.41
N ARG A 46 2.26 3.95 0.25
CA ARG A 46 1.94 4.94 1.28
C ARG A 46 0.69 5.70 0.87
N MET A 47 -0.19 5.99 1.82
CA MET A 47 -1.40 6.76 1.51
C MET A 47 -1.97 7.50 2.72
N LEU A 48 -2.62 8.62 2.43
CA LEU A 48 -3.40 9.40 3.39
C LEU A 48 -4.59 10.02 2.65
N GLY A 49 -5.80 9.71 3.09
CA GLY A 49 -7.03 10.16 2.40
C GLY A 49 -7.10 9.68 0.96
N GLU A 50 -7.22 10.63 0.02
CA GLU A 50 -7.26 10.43 -1.43
C GLU A 50 -5.91 10.61 -2.13
N THR A 51 -4.81 10.73 -1.37
CA THR A 51 -3.45 10.79 -1.92
C THR A 51 -2.71 9.49 -1.62
N LEU A 52 -2.03 8.95 -2.63
CA LEU A 52 -1.18 7.76 -2.51
C LEU A 52 0.19 7.98 -3.15
N ARG A 53 1.17 7.22 -2.70
CA ARG A 53 2.51 7.13 -3.24
C ARG A 53 2.94 5.66 -3.28
N VAL A 54 3.50 5.22 -4.40
CA VAL A 54 4.06 3.89 -4.60
C VAL A 54 5.56 4.04 -4.85
N LEU A 55 6.35 3.41 -4.00
CA LEU A 55 7.80 3.38 -4.10
C LEU A 55 8.23 1.98 -4.54
N THR A 56 9.07 1.91 -5.56
CA THR A 56 9.54 0.64 -6.14
C THR A 56 11.06 0.60 -6.11
N ALA A 57 11.63 -0.52 -5.66
CA ALA A 57 13.08 -0.71 -5.67
C ALA A 57 13.46 -2.14 -6.08
N SER A 58 14.25 -2.29 -7.15
CA SER A 58 14.85 -3.58 -7.52
C SER A 58 16.36 -3.55 -7.70
N THR A 59 16.97 -2.35 -7.71
CA THR A 59 18.41 -2.17 -7.80
C THR A 59 19.00 -1.61 -6.50
N VAL A 60 20.33 -1.64 -6.37
CA VAL A 60 21.03 -1.02 -5.24
C VAL A 60 20.76 0.49 -5.17
N HIS A 61 20.72 1.17 -6.31
CA HIS A 61 20.44 2.60 -6.37
C HIS A 61 19.00 2.93 -5.95
N ASP A 62 18.02 2.12 -6.36
CA ASP A 62 16.63 2.33 -5.94
C ASP A 62 16.47 2.13 -4.43
N ARG A 63 17.21 1.18 -3.84
CA ARG A 63 17.19 0.94 -2.39
C ARG A 63 17.81 2.10 -1.60
N GLN A 64 18.92 2.65 -2.08
CA GLN A 64 19.52 3.86 -1.48
C GLN A 64 18.57 5.05 -1.54
N HIS A 65 17.86 5.22 -2.66
CA HIS A 65 16.83 6.24 -2.79
C HIS A 65 15.64 5.99 -1.84
N TYR A 66 15.16 4.75 -1.75
CA TYR A 66 14.08 4.37 -0.84
C TYR A 66 14.45 4.67 0.62
N GLU A 67 15.67 4.35 1.04
CA GLU A 67 16.16 4.63 2.39
C GLU A 67 16.26 6.13 2.68
N SER A 68 16.64 6.95 1.70
CA SER A 68 16.82 8.40 1.90
C SER A 68 15.51 9.16 2.08
N ILE A 69 14.37 8.56 1.73
CA ILE A 69 13.02 9.14 1.87
C ILE A 69 12.22 8.51 3.01
N LEU A 70 12.86 7.69 3.86
CA LEU A 70 12.27 7.25 5.12
C LEU A 70 12.32 8.39 6.12
N PHE A 71 11.22 8.59 6.84
CA PHE A 71 11.11 9.61 7.89
C PHE A 71 10.59 8.97 9.19
N PRO A 72 10.93 9.53 10.36
CA PRO A 72 10.40 9.09 11.64
C PRO A 72 8.88 9.13 11.68
N ALA A 73 8.24 8.19 12.39
CA ALA A 73 6.78 8.17 12.54
C ALA A 73 6.21 9.47 13.16
N SER A 74 7.01 10.24 13.89
CA SER A 74 6.64 11.55 14.43
C SER A 74 6.46 12.64 13.37
N GLU A 75 7.06 12.48 12.20
CA GLU A 75 6.92 13.38 11.05
C GLU A 75 5.79 12.92 10.11
N ALA A 76 5.14 11.79 10.42
CA ALA A 76 4.02 11.30 9.63
C ALA A 76 2.77 12.16 9.86
N GLU A 77 2.18 12.60 8.75
CA GLU A 77 0.89 13.27 8.78
C GLU A 77 -0.19 12.38 9.42
N SER A 78 -0.92 12.95 10.37
CA SER A 78 -1.93 12.23 11.13
C SER A 78 -3.25 12.14 10.35
N GLY A 79 -3.75 10.93 10.12
CA GLY A 79 -5.10 10.75 9.58
C GLY A 79 -5.68 9.37 9.81
N ARG A 80 -6.99 9.25 9.56
CA ARG A 80 -7.74 8.02 9.83
C ARG A 80 -7.68 7.10 8.61
N CYS A 81 -7.07 5.93 8.77
CA CYS A 81 -7.13 4.84 7.79
C CYS A 81 -8.53 4.22 7.62
N THR A 82 -9.52 4.67 8.41
CA THR A 82 -10.90 4.14 8.44
C THR A 82 -11.95 5.05 7.82
N ALA A 83 -11.53 6.14 7.14
CA ALA A 83 -12.48 6.99 6.44
C ALA A 83 -13.08 6.25 5.23
N ARG A 84 -14.36 6.53 4.91
CA ARG A 84 -15.12 5.81 3.86
C ARG A 84 -14.44 5.86 2.48
N GLY A 85 -13.77 6.96 2.13
CA GLY A 85 -13.06 7.11 0.86
C GLY A 85 -11.75 6.32 0.77
N THR A 86 -11.13 5.99 1.91
CA THR A 86 -9.80 5.38 2.00
C THR A 86 -9.75 4.00 1.33
N ILE A 87 -10.86 3.25 1.31
CA ILE A 87 -10.93 1.93 0.66
C ILE A 87 -10.65 2.02 -0.86
N TYR A 88 -11.13 3.07 -1.52
CA TYR A 88 -10.95 3.23 -2.97
C TYR A 88 -9.51 3.60 -3.30
N THR A 89 -8.92 4.54 -2.56
CA THR A 89 -7.51 4.90 -2.68
C THR A 89 -6.61 3.70 -2.38
N ALA A 90 -6.93 2.89 -1.37
CA ALA A 90 -6.16 1.69 -1.03
C ALA A 90 -6.18 0.65 -2.17
N ASN A 91 -7.34 0.43 -2.80
CA ASN A 91 -7.45 -0.46 -3.95
C ASN A 91 -6.60 0.04 -5.14
N LEU A 92 -6.61 1.36 -5.40
CA LEU A 92 -5.78 1.95 -6.45
C LEU A 92 -4.28 1.84 -6.14
N CYS A 93 -3.89 2.08 -4.88
CA CYS A 93 -2.52 1.91 -4.43
C CYS A 93 -2.05 0.46 -4.66
N ALA A 94 -2.85 -0.52 -4.21
CA ALA A 94 -2.55 -1.93 -4.43
C ALA A 94 -2.45 -2.29 -5.92
N ALA A 95 -3.34 -1.78 -6.76
CA ALA A 95 -3.29 -2.00 -8.21
C ALA A 95 -2.01 -1.44 -8.84
N LEU A 96 -1.58 -0.25 -8.42
CA LEU A 96 -0.33 0.37 -8.89
C LEU A 96 0.88 -0.44 -8.41
N MET A 97 0.89 -0.94 -7.18
CA MET A 97 1.97 -1.81 -6.69
C MET A 97 2.07 -3.11 -7.50
N VAL A 98 0.93 -3.76 -7.78
CA VAL A 98 0.87 -4.98 -8.63
C VAL A 98 1.34 -4.68 -10.05
N HIS A 99 1.04 -3.49 -10.59
CA HIS A 99 1.51 -3.06 -11.89
C HIS A 99 3.03 -2.92 -11.95
N GLN A 100 3.66 -2.32 -10.93
CA GLN A 100 5.13 -2.25 -10.84
C GLN A 100 5.76 -3.65 -10.75
N PHE A 101 5.16 -4.55 -9.98
CA PHE A 101 5.60 -5.95 -9.92
C PHE A 101 5.48 -6.67 -11.28
N SER A 102 4.38 -6.46 -12.01
CA SER A 102 4.20 -7.02 -13.36
C SER A 102 5.26 -6.50 -14.33
N ARG A 103 5.58 -5.20 -14.26
CA ARG A 103 6.66 -4.60 -15.07
C ARG A 103 8.02 -5.22 -14.75
N TRP A 104 8.33 -5.39 -13.47
CA TRP A 104 9.56 -6.04 -13.01
C TRP A 104 9.72 -7.45 -13.60
N LEU A 105 8.69 -8.30 -13.47
CA LEU A 105 8.70 -9.67 -14.01
C LEU A 105 8.92 -9.72 -15.53
N ARG A 106 8.54 -8.66 -16.23
CA ARG A 106 8.63 -8.54 -17.70
C ARG A 106 9.90 -7.83 -18.17
N GLY A 107 10.76 -7.39 -17.25
CA GLY A 107 11.94 -6.58 -17.58
C GLY A 107 11.60 -5.21 -18.18
N LEU A 108 10.42 -4.66 -17.85
CA LEU A 108 10.00 -3.34 -18.29
C LEU A 108 10.47 -2.24 -17.32
N PRO A 109 10.65 -0.99 -17.78
CA PRO A 109 10.92 0.13 -16.91
C PRO A 109 9.84 0.28 -15.83
N MET A 110 10.28 0.50 -14.59
CA MET A 110 9.42 0.72 -13.43
C MET A 110 9.47 2.18 -13.02
N ASP A 111 8.39 2.64 -12.38
CA ASP A 111 8.36 3.93 -11.70
C ASP A 111 8.89 3.72 -10.27
N ARG A 112 10.07 4.29 -9.98
CA ARG A 112 10.69 4.19 -8.65
C ARG A 112 9.91 4.94 -7.59
N ASP A 113 9.27 6.04 -7.98
CA ASP A 113 8.46 6.90 -7.13
C ASP A 113 7.28 7.44 -7.93
N LEU A 114 6.09 6.95 -7.61
CA LEU A 114 4.85 7.33 -8.26
C LEU A 114 3.92 7.93 -7.21
N SER A 115 3.46 9.16 -7.42
CA SER A 115 2.48 9.83 -6.57
C SER A 115 1.20 10.09 -7.35
N LEU A 116 0.06 9.78 -6.75
CA LEU A 116 -1.27 10.03 -7.31
C LEU A 116 -2.14 10.77 -6.29
N ASN A 117 -2.60 11.95 -6.66
CA ASN A 117 -3.58 12.72 -5.91
C ASN A 117 -4.93 12.63 -6.63
N LEU A 118 -5.88 11.87 -6.06
CA LEU A 118 -7.19 11.66 -6.67
C LEU A 118 -8.09 12.91 -6.61
N LEU A 119 -7.89 13.78 -5.61
CA LEU A 119 -8.64 15.04 -5.51
C LEU A 119 -8.20 16.04 -6.60
N ALA A 120 -6.90 16.11 -6.86
CA ALA A 120 -6.33 16.97 -7.89
C ALA A 120 -6.34 16.33 -9.29
N SER A 121 -6.63 15.03 -9.39
CA SER A 121 -6.45 14.24 -10.62
C SER A 121 -5.04 14.35 -11.20
N GLU A 122 -4.04 14.29 -10.32
CA GLU A 122 -2.62 14.52 -10.66
C GLU A 122 -1.80 13.26 -10.44
N LEU A 123 -1.04 12.84 -11.45
CA LEU A 123 -0.09 11.73 -11.40
C LEU A 123 1.33 12.25 -11.68
N VAL A 124 2.26 11.95 -10.78
CA VAL A 124 3.68 12.33 -10.90
C VAL A 124 4.55 11.09 -10.78
N CYS A 125 5.51 10.93 -11.69
CA CYS A 125 6.57 9.92 -11.60
C CYS A 125 7.92 10.63 -11.45
N ALA A 126 8.69 10.29 -10.42
CA ALA A 126 9.98 10.91 -10.11
C ALA A 126 11.15 9.92 -10.17
#